data_AF-A0ABC8ARI8-F1
#
_entry.id   AF-A0ABC8ARI8-F1
#
_cell.length_a   1.000
_cell.length_b   1.000
_cell.length_c   1.000
_cell.angle_alpha   90.00
_cell.angle_beta   90.00
_cell.angle_gamma   90.00
#
_symmetry.space_group_name_H-M   'P 1'
#
loop_
_entity.id
_entity.type
_entity.pdbx_description
1 polymer ?
#
loop_
_entity_poly.entity_id
_entity_poly.type
_entity_poly.pdbx_seq_one_letter_code
_entity_poly.pdbx_strand_id
1 'polypeptide(L)'
;MSEPTTDDSRPESPLLRAGAEAVGRGELWEALRIFERAVEVEEGDLRLCALVDVAVVNDRLGDHVGAVERFREALGEMRTDAPRMYPGALIGLSQALQNLGDLEGAQKALERARTALGGADAPGDLRLACLVSSTEVALHRQQWWRALDLAGESLDAARRFGPEQAGHPLMNLAAAHFETGRWELAQDFAGQALAAFEAVADRGGAAETRQNLALMYTRSGCFEDEEPLLAAAQEHFDAAGAAHRAGIGFKVMGFIAEQRGELDTAQARYRQALHRFEESRAVIDAADVRLRLAATAFTAGRYEEGEAELAAARATYAVRGLGLHCAQLDYWHAGLLEPLVNRVPGLLARAVDLAVPAALALDAVRYELPDGVQRDTWNRRIVNPALRLAFRCSYLAGDARLVADLIENQCAGTTLDIDRLSTEPPAPLDMFEPFDPPSDSAAPLQDALQLGTALAAVAASAGLPVTPPPRVAVPPDGHVALAAWLDAAEQRYGRRLRTDRVIPG
;
A
#
# COMPACT_ATOMS: atom_id res chain seq x y z
N MET A 1 -43.53 42.42 22.89
CA MET A 1 -42.81 41.76 21.79
C MET A 1 -41.45 41.41 22.35
N SER A 2 -41.30 40.16 22.76
CA SER A 2 -40.04 39.64 23.28
C SER A 2 -39.30 39.01 22.10
N GLU A 3 -38.09 39.49 21.82
CA GLU A 3 -37.15 38.84 20.90
C GLU A 3 -36.65 37.52 21.52
N PRO A 4 -36.56 36.43 20.76
CA PRO A 4 -35.89 35.23 21.22
C PRO A 4 -34.39 35.42 21.05
N THR A 5 -33.68 35.48 22.17
CA THR A 5 -32.22 35.31 22.21
C THR A 5 -31.88 33.87 21.84
N THR A 6 -31.36 33.66 20.64
CA THR A 6 -30.64 32.45 20.25
C THR A 6 -29.31 32.40 20.99
N ASP A 7 -29.34 31.86 22.20
CA ASP A 7 -28.16 31.43 22.93
C ASP A 7 -27.82 30.01 22.46
N ASP A 8 -27.09 29.91 21.34
CA ASP A 8 -26.52 28.67 20.81
C ASP A 8 -25.06 28.52 21.26
N SER A 9 -24.78 28.79 22.54
CA SER A 9 -23.52 28.39 23.15
C SER A 9 -23.62 26.90 23.49
N ARG A 10 -23.08 26.03 22.63
CA ARG A 10 -22.84 24.64 23.03
C ARG A 10 -22.07 24.64 24.36
N PRO A 11 -22.45 23.83 25.35
CA PRO A 11 -21.69 23.75 26.59
C PRO A 11 -20.26 23.30 26.28
N GLU A 12 -19.28 24.17 26.58
CA GLU A 12 -17.85 23.85 26.41
C GLU A 12 -17.38 23.04 27.62
N SER A 13 -16.97 21.79 27.40
CA SER A 13 -16.36 20.96 28.46
C SER A 13 -14.93 21.44 28.75
N PRO A 14 -14.62 21.85 30.00
CA PRO A 14 -13.26 22.20 30.38
C PRO A 14 -12.28 21.03 30.26
N LEU A 15 -12.77 19.80 30.44
CA LEU A 15 -11.96 18.59 30.33
C LEU A 15 -11.56 18.33 28.87
N LEU A 16 -12.50 18.42 27.94
CA LEU A 16 -12.19 18.27 26.51
C LEU A 16 -11.18 19.33 26.04
N ARG A 17 -11.34 20.58 26.47
CA ARG A 17 -10.38 21.65 26.14
C ARG A 17 -8.99 21.37 26.73
N ALA A 18 -8.91 20.97 28.00
CA ALA A 18 -7.65 20.64 28.64
C ALA A 18 -6.95 19.44 27.98
N GLY A 19 -7.71 18.42 27.57
CA GLY A 19 -7.19 17.27 26.83
C GLY A 19 -6.63 17.70 25.47
N ALA A 20 -7.37 18.53 24.71
CA ALA A 20 -6.91 19.06 23.42
C ALA A 20 -5.64 19.92 23.57
N GLU A 21 -5.54 20.74 24.63
CA GLU A 21 -4.33 21.51 24.94
C GLU A 21 -3.13 20.58 25.24
N ALA A 22 -3.34 19.47 25.97
CA ALA A 22 -2.30 18.47 26.22
C ALA A 22 -1.85 17.77 24.93
N VAL A 23 -2.78 17.43 24.03
CA VAL A 23 -2.45 16.94 22.67
C VAL A 23 -1.60 17.96 21.91
N GLY A 24 -1.97 19.24 21.97
CA GLY A 24 -1.22 20.32 21.32
C GLY A 24 0.22 20.48 21.84
N ARG A 25 0.48 20.08 23.09
CA ARG A 25 1.84 20.02 23.67
C ARG A 25 2.58 18.70 23.40
N GLY A 26 1.93 17.72 22.76
CA GLY A 26 2.47 16.38 22.53
C GLY A 26 2.39 15.45 23.75
N GLU A 27 1.68 15.83 24.81
CA GLU A 27 1.55 15.08 26.07
C GLU A 27 0.44 14.02 25.94
N LEU A 28 0.59 13.05 25.04
CA LEU A 28 -0.48 12.11 24.66
C LEU A 28 -1.00 11.28 25.84
N TRP A 29 -0.13 10.82 26.75
CA TRP A 29 -0.56 10.07 27.95
C TRP A 29 -1.38 10.91 28.92
N GLU A 30 -1.04 12.19 29.07
CA GLU A 30 -1.80 13.11 29.92
C GLU A 30 -3.14 13.45 29.27
N ALA A 31 -3.14 13.70 27.96
CA ALA A 31 -4.36 13.89 27.19
C ALA A 31 -5.31 12.69 27.32
N LEU A 32 -4.79 11.46 27.18
CA LEU A 32 -5.56 10.23 27.36
C LEU A 32 -6.24 10.19 28.72
N ARG A 33 -5.47 10.43 29.80
CA ARG A 33 -5.99 10.47 31.17
C ARG A 33 -7.10 11.51 31.36
N ILE A 34 -6.95 12.69 30.75
CA ILE A 34 -7.95 13.76 30.82
C ILE A 34 -9.23 13.37 30.06
N PHE A 35 -9.09 12.83 28.85
CA PHE A 35 -10.24 12.42 28.05
C PHE A 35 -10.97 11.22 28.65
N GLU A 36 -10.26 10.24 29.23
CA GLU A 36 -10.89 9.14 29.97
C GLU A 36 -11.71 9.65 31.15
N ARG A 37 -11.21 10.68 31.86
CA ARG A 37 -11.99 11.34 32.91
C ARG A 37 -13.22 12.07 32.36
N ALA A 38 -13.13 12.65 31.17
CA ALA A 38 -14.29 13.25 30.51
C ALA A 38 -15.34 12.19 30.13
N VAL A 39 -14.93 11.00 29.69
CA VAL A 39 -15.86 9.89 29.41
C VAL A 39 -16.66 9.47 30.66
N GLU A 40 -16.08 9.57 31.86
CA GLU A 40 -16.74 9.23 33.13
C GLU A 40 -17.72 10.30 33.63
N VAL A 41 -17.47 11.57 33.31
CA VAL A 41 -18.14 12.72 33.94
C VAL A 41 -19.13 13.40 33.00
N GLU A 42 -18.84 13.43 31.70
CA GLU A 42 -19.70 14.06 30.70
C GLU A 42 -20.85 13.14 30.30
N GLU A 43 -21.92 13.72 29.77
CA GLU A 43 -23.09 12.99 29.26
C GLU A 43 -23.42 13.41 27.81
N GLY A 44 -24.18 12.57 27.10
CA GLY A 44 -24.63 12.85 25.73
C GLY A 44 -23.48 13.11 24.75
N ASP A 45 -23.62 14.15 23.92
CA ASP A 45 -22.66 14.48 22.86
C ASP A 45 -21.25 14.79 23.39
N LEU A 46 -21.12 15.34 24.60
CA LEU A 46 -19.80 15.63 25.20
C LEU A 46 -19.07 14.35 25.59
N ARG A 47 -19.79 13.35 26.10
CA ARG A 47 -19.24 12.01 26.35
C ARG A 47 -18.80 11.34 25.05
N LEU A 48 -19.59 11.47 23.98
CA LEU A 48 -19.24 10.92 22.66
C LEU A 48 -18.00 11.59 22.06
N CYS A 49 -17.87 12.92 22.20
CA CYS A 49 -16.62 13.62 21.86
C CYS A 49 -15.43 13.05 22.64
N ALA A 50 -15.57 12.90 23.96
CA ALA A 50 -14.51 12.35 24.81
C ALA A 50 -14.10 10.93 24.37
N LEU A 51 -15.07 10.07 24.05
CA LEU A 51 -14.84 8.72 23.54
C LEU A 51 -14.05 8.72 22.22
N VAL A 52 -14.42 9.61 21.29
CA VAL A 52 -13.70 9.79 20.02
C VAL A 52 -12.28 10.31 20.25
N ASP A 53 -12.10 11.27 21.16
CA ASP A 53 -10.78 11.82 21.49
C ASP A 53 -9.88 10.77 22.16
N VAL A 54 -10.42 9.95 23.07
CA VAL A 54 -9.71 8.77 23.62
C VAL A 54 -9.29 7.83 22.49
N ALA A 55 -10.18 7.53 21.55
CA ALA A 55 -9.87 6.64 20.43
C ALA A 55 -8.73 7.18 19.55
N VAL A 56 -8.75 8.48 19.24
CA VAL A 56 -7.69 9.16 18.48
C VAL A 56 -6.36 9.12 19.23
N VAL A 57 -6.36 9.38 20.55
CA VAL A 57 -5.12 9.37 21.34
C VAL A 57 -4.56 7.95 21.47
N ASN A 58 -5.42 6.93 21.67
CA ASN A 58 -5.01 5.53 21.66
C ASN A 58 -4.35 5.14 20.33
N ASP A 59 -4.93 5.53 19.20
CA ASP A 59 -4.37 5.25 17.88
C ASP A 59 -2.99 5.89 17.70
N ARG A 60 -2.82 7.15 18.14
CA ARG A 60 -1.52 7.86 18.11
C ARG A 60 -0.48 7.25 19.04
N LEU A 61 -0.90 6.66 20.16
CA LEU A 61 -0.03 5.93 21.09
C LEU A 61 0.30 4.51 20.60
N GLY A 62 -0.30 4.06 19.50
CA GLY A 62 -0.09 2.73 18.91
C GLY A 62 -1.05 1.64 19.45
N ASP A 63 -2.00 1.99 20.32
CA ASP A 63 -3.10 1.08 20.71
C ASP A 63 -4.24 1.14 19.70
N HIS A 64 -3.97 0.64 18.50
CA HIS A 64 -4.94 0.60 17.40
C HIS A 64 -6.17 -0.28 17.72
N VAL A 65 -5.99 -1.31 18.57
CA VAL A 65 -7.10 -2.19 18.97
C VAL A 65 -8.05 -1.44 19.90
N GLY A 66 -7.52 -0.82 20.96
CA GLY A 66 -8.32 0.01 21.86
C GLY A 66 -8.96 1.18 21.12
N ALA A 67 -8.28 1.79 20.16
CA ALA A 67 -8.84 2.83 19.29
C ALA A 67 -10.07 2.33 18.52
N VAL A 68 -9.96 1.18 17.83
CA VAL A 68 -11.08 0.58 17.09
C VAL A 68 -12.26 0.25 18.00
N GLU A 69 -12.01 -0.29 19.19
CA GLU A 69 -13.05 -0.58 20.18
C GLU A 69 -13.81 0.69 20.59
N ARG A 70 -13.08 1.76 20.95
CA ARG A 70 -13.68 3.04 21.37
C ARG A 70 -14.39 3.77 20.22
N PHE A 71 -13.85 3.74 19.00
CA PHE A 71 -14.56 4.27 17.83
C PHE A 71 -15.87 3.53 17.57
N ARG A 72 -15.86 2.19 17.68
CA ARG A 72 -17.08 1.37 17.49
C ARG A 72 -18.11 1.62 18.59
N GLU A 73 -17.67 1.77 19.84
CA GLU A 73 -18.51 2.17 20.97
C GLU A 73 -19.19 3.52 20.67
N ALA A 74 -18.40 4.56 20.37
CA ALA A 74 -18.92 5.88 20.06
C ALA A 74 -19.90 5.85 18.87
N LEU A 75 -19.55 5.18 17.78
CA LEU A 75 -20.39 5.06 16.58
C LEU A 75 -21.69 4.27 16.82
N GLY A 76 -21.73 3.38 17.83
CA GLY A 76 -22.92 2.63 18.21
C GLY A 76 -23.99 3.49 18.89
N GLU A 77 -23.57 4.55 19.56
CA GLU A 77 -24.45 5.49 20.27
C GLU A 77 -24.75 6.76 19.42
N MET A 78 -23.88 7.08 18.46
CA MET A 78 -23.91 8.33 17.71
C MET A 78 -25.01 8.37 16.63
N ARG A 79 -25.64 9.54 16.47
CA ARG A 79 -26.60 9.76 15.39
C ARG A 79 -25.90 9.87 14.03
N THR A 80 -26.43 9.18 13.02
CA THR A 80 -25.85 9.17 11.67
C THR A 80 -26.00 10.48 10.90
N ASP A 81 -26.88 11.37 11.35
CA ASP A 81 -27.10 12.70 10.76
C ASP A 81 -26.25 13.81 11.42
N ALA A 82 -25.39 13.46 12.38
CA ALA A 82 -24.46 14.41 12.97
C ALA A 82 -23.39 14.84 11.94
N PRO A 83 -23.37 16.11 11.48
CA PRO A 83 -22.68 16.50 10.25
C PRO A 83 -21.15 16.48 10.34
N ARG A 84 -20.58 16.51 11.55
CA ARG A 84 -19.12 16.47 11.79
C ARG A 84 -18.70 15.22 12.55
N MET A 85 -19.38 14.92 13.67
CA MET A 85 -18.95 13.88 14.61
C MET A 85 -19.00 12.48 13.97
N TYR A 86 -20.08 12.16 13.27
CA TYR A 86 -20.26 10.84 12.66
C TYR A 86 -19.28 10.55 11.51
N PRO A 87 -19.15 11.40 10.48
CA PRO A 87 -18.14 11.17 9.45
C PRO A 87 -16.70 11.26 10.01
N GLY A 88 -16.43 12.15 10.97
CA GLY A 88 -15.11 12.25 11.62
C GLY A 88 -14.71 10.96 12.34
N ALA A 89 -15.60 10.38 13.14
CA ALA A 89 -15.36 9.12 13.84
C ALA A 89 -15.18 7.94 12.88
N LEU A 90 -15.88 7.93 11.73
CA LEU A 90 -15.69 6.91 10.70
C LEU A 90 -14.32 7.00 10.01
N ILE A 91 -13.82 8.22 9.76
CA ILE A 91 -12.48 8.44 9.21
C ILE A 91 -11.40 8.04 10.23
N GLY A 92 -11.58 8.39 11.51
CA GLY A 92 -10.68 7.92 12.58
C GLY A 92 -10.67 6.40 12.71
N LEU A 93 -11.85 5.77 12.65
CA LEU A 93 -11.97 4.31 12.62
C LEU A 93 -11.24 3.69 11.42
N SER A 94 -11.35 4.28 10.23
CA SER A 94 -10.66 3.73 9.06
C SER A 94 -9.14 3.78 9.22
N GLN A 95 -8.60 4.86 9.77
CA GLN A 95 -7.16 4.98 10.07
C GLN A 95 -6.69 3.88 11.04
N ALA A 96 -7.39 3.68 12.15
CA ALA A 96 -7.05 2.61 13.09
C ALA A 96 -7.17 1.20 12.48
N LEU A 97 -8.17 0.98 11.61
CA LEU A 97 -8.33 -0.29 10.89
C LEU A 97 -7.22 -0.51 9.84
N GLN A 98 -6.74 0.54 9.16
CA GLN A 98 -5.58 0.46 8.27
C GLN A 98 -4.35 -0.02 9.02
N ASN A 99 -4.07 0.53 10.21
CA ASN A 99 -2.94 0.14 11.05
C ASN A 99 -3.00 -1.35 11.47
N LEU A 100 -4.21 -1.90 11.67
CA LEU A 100 -4.42 -3.32 11.97
C LEU A 100 -4.44 -4.24 10.73
N GLY A 101 -4.41 -3.66 9.52
CA GLY A 101 -4.53 -4.35 8.25
C GLY A 101 -5.95 -4.80 7.89
N ASP A 102 -6.98 -4.31 8.57
CA ASP A 102 -8.40 -4.53 8.20
C ASP A 102 -8.82 -3.52 7.13
N LEU A 103 -8.27 -3.69 5.92
CA LEU A 103 -8.50 -2.78 4.79
C LEU A 103 -9.95 -2.84 4.27
N GLU A 104 -10.66 -3.95 4.47
CA GLU A 104 -12.07 -4.05 4.11
C GLU A 104 -12.95 -3.26 5.07
N GLY A 105 -12.72 -3.39 6.38
CA GLY A 105 -13.38 -2.59 7.41
C GLY A 105 -13.10 -1.10 7.22
N ALA A 106 -11.84 -0.73 6.93
CA ALA A 106 -11.45 0.65 6.65
C ALA A 106 -12.20 1.21 5.43
N GLN A 107 -12.25 0.46 4.33
CA GLN A 107 -12.99 0.87 3.13
C GLN A 107 -14.48 1.06 3.42
N LYS A 108 -15.12 0.14 4.15
CA LYS A 108 -16.54 0.25 4.54
C LYS A 108 -16.81 1.47 5.41
N ALA A 109 -15.91 1.79 6.34
CA ALA A 109 -16.02 2.98 7.18
C ALA A 109 -15.96 4.27 6.34
N LEU A 110 -15.02 4.34 5.39
CA LEU A 110 -14.86 5.50 4.49
C LEU A 110 -16.02 5.64 3.50
N GLU A 111 -16.58 4.53 3.01
CA GLU A 111 -17.78 4.58 2.17
C GLU A 111 -18.97 5.16 2.93
N ARG A 112 -19.16 4.77 4.21
CA ARG A 112 -20.18 5.36 5.09
C ARG A 112 -19.89 6.84 5.37
N ALA A 113 -18.64 7.23 5.60
CA ALA A 113 -18.25 8.62 5.83
C ALA A 113 -18.55 9.48 4.59
N ARG A 114 -18.18 8.98 3.40
CA ARG A 114 -18.45 9.65 2.12
C ARG A 114 -19.94 9.81 1.85
N THR A 115 -20.77 8.82 2.18
CA THR A 115 -22.23 8.95 2.09
C THR A 115 -22.75 10.04 3.04
N ALA A 116 -22.27 10.10 4.28
CA ALA A 116 -22.65 11.15 5.23
C ALA A 116 -22.20 12.55 4.77
N LEU A 117 -21.10 12.64 4.03
CA LEU A 117 -20.53 13.89 3.50
C LEU A 117 -21.07 14.31 2.11
N GLY A 118 -22.10 13.63 1.60
CA GLY A 118 -22.63 13.84 0.24
C GLY A 118 -23.50 15.09 0.06
N GLY A 119 -24.02 15.69 1.13
CA GLY A 119 -24.86 16.90 1.07
C GLY A 119 -24.05 18.16 0.77
N ALA A 120 -24.62 19.16 0.09
CA ALA A 120 -23.90 20.37 -0.37
C ALA A 120 -23.11 21.07 0.74
N ASP A 121 -23.71 21.20 1.92
CA ASP A 121 -23.14 21.90 3.10
C ASP A 121 -22.19 21.03 3.94
N ALA A 122 -21.80 19.85 3.46
CA ALA A 122 -20.91 18.98 4.23
C ALA A 122 -19.53 19.63 4.43
N PRO A 123 -18.88 19.41 5.59
CA PRO A 123 -17.60 20.03 5.89
C PRO A 123 -16.50 19.66 4.90
N GLY A 124 -15.91 20.67 4.26
CA GLY A 124 -14.89 20.50 3.23
C GLY A 124 -13.62 19.83 3.76
N ASP A 125 -13.22 20.14 5.00
CA ASP A 125 -12.09 19.53 5.69
C ASP A 125 -12.28 18.01 5.88
N LEU A 126 -13.48 17.58 6.27
CA LEU A 126 -13.79 16.15 6.42
C LEU A 126 -13.91 15.43 5.09
N ARG A 127 -14.38 16.11 4.02
CA ARG A 127 -14.33 15.54 2.66
C ARG A 127 -12.89 15.30 2.23
N LEU A 128 -12.01 16.29 2.44
CA LEU A 128 -10.59 16.15 2.14
C LEU A 128 -9.97 15.00 2.93
N ALA A 129 -10.17 14.95 4.25
CA ALA A 129 -9.65 13.87 5.09
C ALA A 129 -10.18 12.48 4.66
N CYS A 130 -11.45 12.40 4.28
CA CYS A 130 -12.04 11.16 3.75
C CYS A 130 -11.39 10.72 2.43
N LEU A 131 -11.09 11.66 1.52
CA LEU A 131 -10.42 11.37 0.25
C LEU A 131 -8.97 10.92 0.47
N VAL A 132 -8.24 11.62 1.35
CA VAL A 132 -6.86 11.27 1.74
C VAL A 132 -6.81 9.85 2.31
N SER A 133 -7.64 9.53 3.31
CA SER A 133 -7.67 8.18 3.89
C SER A 133 -8.21 7.12 2.91
N SER A 134 -9.13 7.47 2.00
CA SER A 134 -9.55 6.55 0.92
C SER A 134 -8.43 6.24 -0.06
N THR A 135 -7.54 7.20 -0.29
CA THR A 135 -6.37 7.02 -1.14
C THR A 135 -5.38 6.06 -0.50
N GLU A 136 -5.07 6.25 0.79
CA GLU A 136 -4.23 5.33 1.57
C GLU A 136 -4.78 3.90 1.54
N VAL A 137 -6.08 3.71 1.77
CA VAL A 137 -6.71 2.39 1.68
C VAL A 137 -6.58 1.81 0.27
N ALA A 138 -6.76 2.62 -0.77
CA ALA A 138 -6.59 2.18 -2.14
C ALA A 138 -5.13 1.78 -2.42
N LEU A 139 -4.14 2.51 -1.90
CA LEU A 139 -2.72 2.16 -1.98
C LEU A 139 -2.43 0.83 -1.27
N HIS A 140 -2.85 0.66 0.00
CA HIS A 140 -2.64 -0.59 0.73
C HIS A 140 -3.32 -1.80 0.08
N ARG A 141 -4.44 -1.58 -0.62
CA ARG A 141 -5.13 -2.61 -1.40
C ARG A 141 -4.55 -2.82 -2.79
N GLN A 142 -3.47 -2.11 -3.14
CA GLN A 142 -2.82 -2.11 -4.45
C GLN A 142 -3.76 -1.73 -5.62
N GLN A 143 -4.73 -0.86 -5.33
CA GLN A 143 -5.67 -0.28 -6.30
C GLN A 143 -5.11 1.04 -6.84
N TRP A 144 -3.91 0.97 -7.44
CA TRP A 144 -3.08 2.14 -7.77
C TRP A 144 -3.79 3.23 -8.59
N TRP A 145 -4.68 2.84 -9.51
CA TRP A 145 -5.42 3.82 -10.33
C TRP A 145 -6.51 4.52 -9.56
N ARG A 146 -7.27 3.76 -8.75
CA ARG A 146 -8.24 4.35 -7.83
C ARG A 146 -7.53 5.28 -6.84
N ALA A 147 -6.32 4.91 -6.39
CA ALA A 147 -5.50 5.77 -5.55
C ALA A 147 -5.11 7.06 -6.29
N LEU A 148 -4.66 7.00 -7.54
CA LEU A 148 -4.35 8.19 -8.34
C LEU A 148 -5.56 9.11 -8.54
N ASP A 149 -6.74 8.56 -8.84
CA ASP A 149 -7.97 9.32 -9.00
C ASP A 149 -8.36 10.02 -7.70
N LEU A 150 -8.37 9.29 -6.58
CA LEU A 150 -8.68 9.83 -5.25
C LEU A 150 -7.65 10.86 -4.80
N ALA A 151 -6.37 10.63 -5.06
CA ALA A 151 -5.29 11.55 -4.74
C ALA A 151 -5.45 12.86 -5.52
N GLY A 152 -5.74 12.76 -6.82
CA GLY A 152 -6.03 13.91 -7.68
C GLY A 152 -7.24 14.71 -7.21
N GLU A 153 -8.35 14.03 -6.89
CA GLU A 153 -9.55 14.67 -6.32
C GLU A 153 -9.23 15.38 -4.99
N SER A 154 -8.44 14.74 -4.13
CA SER A 154 -8.03 15.32 -2.84
C SER A 154 -7.15 16.57 -3.02
N LEU A 155 -6.24 16.58 -4.00
CA LEU A 155 -5.40 17.73 -4.28
C LEU A 155 -6.21 18.90 -4.85
N ASP A 156 -7.14 18.62 -5.76
CA ASP A 156 -8.04 19.64 -6.30
C ASP A 156 -8.95 20.24 -5.21
N ALA A 157 -9.42 19.41 -4.27
CA ALA A 157 -10.17 19.87 -3.12
C ALA A 157 -9.30 20.77 -2.21
N ALA A 158 -8.08 20.34 -1.87
CA ALA A 158 -7.14 21.14 -1.08
C ALA A 158 -6.84 22.49 -1.75
N ARG A 159 -6.52 22.51 -3.04
CA ARG A 159 -6.26 23.76 -3.79
C ARG A 159 -7.43 24.74 -3.77
N ARG A 160 -8.67 24.27 -3.71
CA ARG A 160 -9.87 25.11 -3.72
C ARG A 160 -10.26 25.63 -2.33
N PHE A 161 -10.11 24.80 -1.30
CA PHE A 161 -10.74 25.05 0.00
C PHE A 161 -9.76 25.14 1.18
N GLY A 162 -8.51 24.72 1.01
CA GLY A 162 -7.48 24.71 2.06
C GLY A 162 -6.12 24.42 1.46
N PRO A 163 -5.51 25.37 0.71
CA PRO A 163 -4.23 25.16 0.04
C PRO A 163 -3.10 24.80 1.02
N GLU A 164 -3.21 25.22 2.27
CA GLU A 164 -2.33 24.84 3.37
C GLU A 164 -2.38 23.33 3.72
N GLN A 165 -3.41 22.61 3.27
CA GLN A 165 -3.62 21.18 3.50
C GLN A 165 -3.18 20.32 2.30
N ALA A 166 -2.46 20.89 1.32
CA ALA A 166 -2.04 20.18 0.12
C ALA A 166 -0.97 19.10 0.36
N GLY A 167 -0.28 19.11 1.51
CA GLY A 167 0.82 18.19 1.83
C GLY A 167 0.44 16.70 1.71
N HIS A 168 -0.64 16.27 2.37
CA HIS A 168 -1.08 14.87 2.32
C HIS A 168 -1.53 14.42 0.91
N PRO A 169 -2.39 15.18 0.19
CA PRO A 169 -2.69 14.88 -1.22
C PRO A 169 -1.47 14.73 -2.12
N LEU A 170 -0.47 15.62 -1.98
CA LEU A 170 0.77 15.57 -2.76
C LEU A 170 1.59 14.31 -2.42
N MET A 171 1.71 13.96 -1.14
CA MET A 171 2.40 12.73 -0.71
C MET A 171 1.69 11.48 -1.23
N ASN A 172 0.35 11.47 -1.25
CA ASN A 172 -0.43 10.36 -1.79
C ASN A 172 -0.25 10.21 -3.31
N LEU A 173 -0.20 11.32 -4.06
CA LEU A 173 0.15 11.29 -5.48
C LEU A 173 1.57 10.77 -5.70
N ALA A 174 2.53 11.20 -4.88
CA ALA A 174 3.89 10.71 -4.94
C ALA A 174 3.96 9.20 -4.71
N ALA A 175 3.31 8.68 -3.66
CA ALA A 175 3.25 7.24 -3.40
C ALA A 175 2.60 6.47 -4.56
N ALA A 176 1.48 6.95 -5.09
CA ALA A 176 0.79 6.29 -6.20
C ALA A 176 1.61 6.29 -7.51
N HIS A 177 2.29 7.40 -7.81
CA HIS A 177 3.20 7.48 -8.95
C HIS A 177 4.45 6.61 -8.76
N PHE A 178 4.94 6.51 -7.53
CA PHE A 178 6.08 5.69 -7.19
C PHE A 178 5.79 4.20 -7.43
N GLU A 179 4.67 3.69 -6.91
CA GLU A 179 4.25 2.30 -7.08
C GLU A 179 3.88 1.95 -8.54
N THR A 180 3.61 2.97 -9.36
CA THR A 180 3.35 2.79 -10.81
C THR A 180 4.58 3.02 -11.67
N GLY A 181 5.75 3.22 -11.06
CA GLY A 181 7.04 3.27 -11.73
C GLY A 181 7.43 4.61 -12.36
N ARG A 182 6.72 5.70 -12.02
CA ARG A 182 6.98 7.06 -12.49
C ARG A 182 7.75 7.85 -11.42
N TRP A 183 9.00 7.47 -11.16
CA TRP A 183 9.72 7.94 -9.97
C TRP A 183 10.09 9.41 -9.99
N GLU A 184 10.45 9.96 -11.15
CA GLU A 184 10.79 11.39 -11.25
C GLU A 184 9.57 12.24 -10.85
N LEU A 185 8.38 11.85 -11.32
CA LEU A 185 7.13 12.49 -10.96
C LEU A 185 6.78 12.26 -9.49
N ALA A 186 7.05 11.07 -8.95
CA ALA A 186 6.86 10.78 -7.54
C ALA A 186 7.74 11.65 -6.64
N GLN A 187 9.02 11.79 -6.99
CA GLN A 187 9.99 12.61 -6.26
C GLN A 187 9.61 14.09 -6.32
N ASP A 188 9.16 14.60 -7.47
CA ASP A 188 8.65 15.97 -7.60
C ASP A 188 7.45 16.23 -6.68
N PHE A 189 6.44 15.34 -6.70
CA PHE A 189 5.28 15.47 -5.81
C PHE A 189 5.67 15.36 -4.33
N ALA A 190 6.61 14.49 -3.96
CA ALA A 190 7.08 14.37 -2.59
C ALA A 190 7.87 15.61 -2.15
N GLY A 191 8.68 16.21 -3.04
CA GLY A 191 9.35 17.49 -2.79
C GLY A 191 8.35 18.64 -2.57
N GLN A 192 7.29 18.69 -3.37
CA GLN A 192 6.19 19.66 -3.18
C GLN A 192 5.44 19.43 -1.86
N ALA A 193 5.20 18.17 -1.48
CA ALA A 193 4.59 17.82 -0.19
C ALA A 193 5.45 18.30 0.98
N LEU A 194 6.76 18.09 0.92
CA LEU A 194 7.71 18.52 1.95
C LEU A 194 7.67 20.05 2.12
N ALA A 195 7.74 20.78 1.01
CA ALA A 195 7.64 22.24 1.02
C ALA A 195 6.29 22.74 1.59
N ALA A 196 5.19 22.04 1.28
CA ALA A 196 3.87 22.37 1.82
C ALA A 196 3.81 22.18 3.35
N PHE A 197 4.31 21.06 3.88
CA PHE A 197 4.37 20.82 5.33
C PHE A 197 5.29 21.79 6.06
N GLU A 198 6.46 22.11 5.48
CA GLU A 198 7.38 23.10 6.04
C GLU A 198 6.78 24.51 6.08
N ALA A 199 6.03 24.91 5.04
CA ALA A 199 5.39 26.22 4.97
C ALA A 199 4.36 26.45 6.09
N VAL A 200 3.72 25.39 6.58
CA VAL A 200 2.75 25.43 7.69
C VAL A 200 3.36 25.01 9.03
N ALA A 201 4.68 24.82 9.06
CA ALA A 201 5.43 24.36 10.23
C ALA A 201 4.96 23.01 10.81
N ASP A 202 4.40 22.14 9.98
CA ASP A 202 4.06 20.77 10.35
C ASP A 202 5.31 19.89 10.33
N ARG A 203 5.92 19.75 11.51
CA ARG A 203 7.14 18.93 11.69
C ARG A 203 6.88 17.44 11.49
N GLY A 204 5.69 16.96 11.84
CA GLY A 204 5.32 15.54 11.72
C GLY A 204 5.15 15.14 10.27
N GLY A 205 4.34 15.90 9.52
CA GLY A 205 4.18 15.72 8.07
C GLY A 205 5.51 15.83 7.33
N ALA A 206 6.34 16.82 7.67
CA ALA A 206 7.67 16.98 7.06
C ALA A 206 8.61 15.79 7.38
N ALA A 207 8.61 15.25 8.59
CA ALA A 207 9.42 14.08 8.95
C ALA A 207 8.97 12.82 8.18
N GLU A 208 7.66 12.60 8.06
CA GLU A 208 7.10 11.51 7.26
C GLU A 208 7.47 11.64 5.78
N THR A 209 7.35 12.84 5.20
CA THR A 209 7.74 13.06 3.80
C THR A 209 9.23 12.82 3.58
N ARG A 210 10.11 13.23 4.51
CA ARG A 210 11.56 12.92 4.41
C ARG A 210 11.83 11.42 4.45
N GLN A 211 11.14 10.68 5.32
CA GLN A 211 11.27 9.21 5.37
C GLN A 211 10.80 8.56 4.06
N ASN A 212 9.68 9.02 3.50
CA ASN A 212 9.17 8.52 2.22
C ASN A 212 10.11 8.87 1.06
N LEU A 213 10.67 10.09 1.02
CA LEU A 213 11.69 10.47 0.03
C LEU A 213 12.93 9.58 0.14
N ALA A 214 13.43 9.33 1.35
CA ALA A 214 14.56 8.42 1.55
C ALA A 214 14.24 7.01 1.04
N LEU A 215 13.04 6.48 1.30
CA LEU A 215 12.59 5.20 0.74
C LEU A 215 12.55 5.24 -0.80
N MET A 216 12.00 6.30 -1.39
CA MET A 216 11.92 6.45 -2.85
C MET A 216 13.30 6.52 -3.49
N TYR A 217 14.23 7.29 -2.92
CA TYR A 217 15.62 7.39 -3.37
C TYR A 217 16.37 6.07 -3.25
N THR A 218 16.24 5.40 -2.11
CA THR A 218 16.84 4.06 -1.92
C THR A 218 16.32 3.07 -2.95
N ARG A 219 15.00 3.05 -3.17
CA ARG A 219 14.34 2.20 -4.15
C ARG A 219 14.48 2.70 -5.60
N SER A 220 15.07 3.85 -5.88
CA SER A 220 15.38 4.29 -7.25
C SER A 220 16.87 4.24 -7.57
N GLY A 221 17.71 3.79 -6.62
CA GLY A 221 19.15 3.73 -6.78
C GLY A 221 19.85 5.09 -6.68
N CYS A 222 19.18 6.12 -6.17
CA CYS A 222 19.73 7.46 -6.01
C CYS A 222 20.25 7.62 -4.57
N PHE A 223 21.55 7.43 -4.36
CA PHE A 223 22.13 7.25 -3.01
C PHE A 223 22.81 8.49 -2.40
N GLU A 224 22.64 9.68 -3.00
CA GLU A 224 23.35 10.87 -2.54
C GLU A 224 22.59 11.65 -1.45
N ASP A 225 21.26 11.50 -1.39
CA ASP A 225 20.36 12.32 -0.56
C ASP A 225 19.54 11.52 0.48
N GLU A 226 19.54 10.18 0.47
CA GLU A 226 18.65 9.37 1.33
C GLU A 226 19.08 9.34 2.80
N GLU A 227 20.38 9.24 3.11
CA GLU A 227 20.84 9.08 4.48
C GLU A 227 20.54 10.30 5.37
N PRO A 228 20.78 11.55 4.94
CA PRO A 228 20.42 12.73 5.73
C PRO A 228 18.92 12.85 5.97
N LEU A 229 18.11 12.55 4.95
CA LEU A 229 16.65 12.57 5.04
C LEU A 229 16.14 11.53 6.04
N LEU A 230 16.68 10.30 5.94
CA LEU A 230 16.32 9.20 6.83
C LEU A 230 16.76 9.45 8.27
N ALA A 231 17.97 9.99 8.48
CA ALA A 231 18.48 10.31 9.81
C ALA A 231 17.63 11.38 10.50
N ALA A 232 17.29 12.46 9.80
CA ALA A 232 16.44 13.54 10.33
C ALA A 232 15.03 13.04 10.68
N ALA A 233 14.44 12.19 9.82
CA ALA A 233 13.14 11.60 10.09
C ALA A 233 13.18 10.62 11.29
N GLN A 234 14.22 9.78 11.36
CA GLN A 234 14.40 8.82 12.45
C GLN A 234 14.56 9.53 13.81
N GLU A 235 15.36 10.59 13.89
CA GLU A 235 15.52 11.39 15.11
C GLU A 235 14.18 11.94 15.59
N HIS A 236 13.37 12.46 14.67
CA HIS A 236 12.03 12.96 14.99
C HIS A 236 11.13 11.85 15.56
N PHE A 237 11.06 10.69 14.91
CA PHE A 237 10.18 9.60 15.33
C PHE A 237 10.64 8.93 16.63
N ASP A 238 11.95 8.79 16.85
CA ASP A 238 12.49 8.29 18.12
C ASP A 238 12.18 9.26 19.28
N ALA A 239 12.34 10.57 19.06
CA ALA A 239 11.98 11.58 20.07
C ALA A 239 10.48 11.63 20.37
N ALA A 240 9.63 11.37 19.36
CA ALA A 240 8.18 11.32 19.49
C ALA A 240 7.65 9.99 20.06
N GLY A 241 8.49 8.96 20.20
CA GLY A 241 8.05 7.62 20.61
C GLY A 241 7.16 6.92 19.57
N ALA A 242 7.23 7.33 18.29
CA ALA A 242 6.40 6.81 17.22
C ALA A 242 6.93 5.47 16.69
N ALA A 243 6.71 4.38 17.45
CA ALA A 243 7.27 3.06 17.19
C ALA A 243 7.06 2.57 15.75
N HIS A 244 5.84 2.69 15.21
CA HIS A 244 5.54 2.30 13.83
C HIS A 244 6.42 3.02 12.79
N ARG A 245 6.51 4.35 12.88
CA ARG A 245 7.34 5.17 11.97
C ARG A 245 8.83 4.90 12.13
N ALA A 246 9.31 4.71 13.37
CA ALA A 246 10.67 4.27 13.62
C ALA A 246 10.95 2.89 12.99
N GLY A 247 9.99 1.97 13.00
CA GLY A 247 10.06 0.68 12.33
C GLY A 247 10.27 0.81 10.81
N ILE A 248 9.54 1.72 10.16
CA ILE A 248 9.75 2.03 8.73
C ILE A 248 11.18 2.52 8.50
N GLY A 249 11.72 3.36 9.38
CA GLY A 249 13.07 3.89 9.23
C GLY A 249 14.12 2.78 9.32
N PHE A 250 14.00 1.87 10.29
CA PHE A 250 14.84 0.68 10.38
C PHE A 250 14.70 -0.24 9.16
N LYS A 251 13.50 -0.39 8.59
CA LYS A 251 13.28 -1.14 7.34
C LYS A 251 14.08 -0.54 6.19
N VAL A 252 14.05 0.79 6.02
CA VAL A 252 14.84 1.49 4.99
C VAL A 252 16.33 1.34 5.24
N MET A 253 16.80 1.51 6.48
CA MET A 253 18.22 1.30 6.83
C MET A 253 18.69 -0.12 6.55
N GLY A 254 17.84 -1.12 6.78
CA GLY A 254 18.13 -2.51 6.43
C GLY A 254 18.26 -2.72 4.93
N PHE A 255 17.40 -2.06 4.14
CA PHE A 255 17.47 -2.12 2.69
C PHE A 255 18.72 -1.43 2.12
N ILE A 256 19.11 -0.27 2.66
CA ILE A 256 20.38 0.37 2.31
C ILE A 256 21.57 -0.56 2.59
N ALA A 257 21.60 -1.21 3.75
CA ALA A 257 22.66 -2.15 4.11
C ALA A 257 22.66 -3.40 3.21
N GLU A 258 21.48 -3.93 2.86
CA GLU A 258 21.34 -5.06 1.93
C GLU A 258 21.94 -4.72 0.55
N GLN A 259 21.60 -3.56 0.00
CA GLN A 259 22.12 -3.07 -1.29
C GLN A 259 23.64 -2.84 -1.28
N ARG A 260 24.22 -2.52 -0.11
CA ARG A 260 25.68 -2.43 0.10
C ARG A 260 26.36 -3.78 0.30
N GLY A 261 25.60 -4.88 0.36
CA GLY A 261 26.12 -6.22 0.65
C GLY A 261 26.46 -6.44 2.13
N GLU A 262 26.04 -5.53 3.02
CA GLU A 262 26.29 -5.59 4.47
C GLU A 262 25.23 -6.46 5.16
N LEU A 263 25.22 -7.76 4.87
CA LEU A 263 24.13 -8.68 5.27
C LEU A 263 23.88 -8.72 6.79
N ASP A 264 24.92 -8.67 7.61
CA ASP A 264 24.77 -8.67 9.09
C ASP A 264 24.10 -7.38 9.58
N THR A 265 24.50 -6.23 9.01
CA THR A 265 23.88 -4.93 9.29
C THR A 265 22.42 -4.95 8.84
N ALA A 266 22.14 -5.40 7.61
CA ALA A 266 20.80 -5.49 7.07
C ALA A 266 19.88 -6.32 7.98
N GLN A 267 20.33 -7.51 8.37
CA GLN A 267 19.58 -8.40 9.25
C GLN A 267 19.32 -7.77 10.63
N ALA A 268 20.30 -7.07 11.20
CA ALA A 268 20.13 -6.36 12.47
C ALA A 268 19.06 -5.26 12.36
N ARG A 269 19.11 -4.44 11.30
CA ARG A 269 18.13 -3.36 11.06
C ARG A 269 16.73 -3.92 10.79
N TYR A 270 16.61 -4.98 10.02
CA TYR A 270 15.31 -5.63 9.80
C TYR A 270 14.72 -6.23 11.07
N ARG A 271 15.53 -6.81 11.96
CA ARG A 271 15.03 -7.28 13.27
C ARG A 271 14.56 -6.12 14.16
N GLN A 272 15.25 -4.98 14.13
CA GLN A 272 14.78 -3.77 14.82
C GLN A 272 13.45 -3.29 14.25
N ALA A 273 13.31 -3.25 12.92
CA ALA A 273 12.06 -2.90 12.26
C ALA A 273 10.92 -3.84 12.67
N LEU A 274 11.16 -5.16 12.61
CA LEU A 274 10.18 -6.17 13.00
C LEU A 274 9.73 -5.99 14.45
N HIS A 275 10.67 -5.77 15.37
CA HIS A 275 10.34 -5.52 16.77
C HIS A 275 9.44 -4.29 16.94
N ARG A 276 9.77 -3.17 16.27
CA ARG A 276 8.94 -1.96 16.28
C ARG A 276 7.54 -2.19 15.74
N PHE A 277 7.41 -2.95 14.65
CA PHE A 277 6.11 -3.29 14.07
C PHE A 277 5.30 -4.25 14.94
N GLU A 278 5.95 -5.16 15.67
CA GLU A 278 5.29 -6.02 16.65
C GLU A 278 4.82 -5.23 17.88
N GLU A 279 5.64 -4.31 18.39
CA GLU A 279 5.28 -3.36 19.46
C GLU A 279 4.05 -2.53 19.07
N SER A 280 4.03 -2.00 17.84
CA SER A 280 2.92 -1.17 17.33
C SER A 280 1.80 -1.99 16.69
N ARG A 281 1.87 -3.32 16.68
CA ARG A 281 0.93 -4.23 15.98
C ARG A 281 0.69 -3.90 14.49
N ALA A 282 1.67 -3.29 13.83
CA ALA A 282 1.68 -3.06 12.38
C ALA A 282 2.01 -4.36 11.64
N VAL A 283 1.03 -5.26 11.63
CA VAL A 283 1.14 -6.64 11.12
C VAL A 283 1.51 -6.74 9.64
N ILE A 284 1.06 -5.81 8.80
CA ILE A 284 1.39 -5.82 7.37
C ILE A 284 2.85 -5.45 7.16
N ASP A 285 3.34 -4.37 7.76
CA ASP A 285 4.76 -4.01 7.71
C ASP A 285 5.67 -5.05 8.36
N ALA A 286 5.20 -5.71 9.42
CA ALA A 286 5.91 -6.86 9.99
C ALA A 286 6.06 -7.98 8.95
N ALA A 287 5.01 -8.32 8.18
CA ALA A 287 5.09 -9.30 7.11
C ALA A 287 6.05 -8.86 5.99
N ASP A 288 6.03 -7.58 5.60
CA ASP A 288 6.94 -7.01 4.60
C ASP A 288 8.42 -7.14 5.03
N VAL A 289 8.71 -6.86 6.30
CA VAL A 289 10.08 -7.02 6.84
C VAL A 289 10.49 -8.48 6.95
N ARG A 290 9.55 -9.38 7.26
CA ARG A 290 9.83 -10.83 7.27
C ARG A 290 10.24 -11.34 5.90
N LEU A 291 9.67 -10.80 4.82
CA LEU A 291 10.13 -11.09 3.46
C LEU A 291 11.59 -10.68 3.27
N ARG A 292 12.00 -9.51 3.75
CA ARG A 292 13.41 -9.09 3.72
C ARG A 292 14.33 -9.96 4.58
N LEU A 293 13.87 -10.35 5.78
CA LEU A 293 14.60 -11.30 6.62
C LEU A 293 14.77 -12.66 5.92
N ALA A 294 13.74 -13.12 5.20
CA ALA A 294 13.87 -14.31 4.38
C ALA A 294 14.92 -14.15 3.29
N ALA A 295 14.97 -13.00 2.61
CA ALA A 295 15.90 -12.73 1.52
C ALA A 295 17.35 -12.87 2.01
N THR A 296 17.65 -12.16 3.10
CA THR A 296 18.96 -12.18 3.74
C THR A 296 19.33 -13.57 4.27
N ALA A 297 18.36 -14.34 4.79
CA ALA A 297 18.57 -15.71 5.23
C ALA A 297 18.89 -16.65 4.06
N PHE A 298 18.19 -16.56 2.93
CA PHE A 298 18.47 -17.33 1.73
C PHE A 298 19.86 -17.03 1.16
N THR A 299 20.23 -15.74 1.08
CA THR A 299 21.56 -15.31 0.64
C THR A 299 22.67 -15.83 1.54
N ALA A 300 22.42 -15.88 2.85
CA ALA A 300 23.36 -16.45 3.83
C ALA A 300 23.32 -17.99 3.92
N GLY A 301 22.51 -18.68 3.10
CA GLY A 301 22.38 -20.14 3.09
C GLY A 301 21.58 -20.72 4.27
N ARG A 302 20.90 -19.87 5.06
CA ARG A 302 20.03 -20.26 6.19
C ARG A 302 18.60 -20.51 5.72
N TYR A 303 18.43 -21.53 4.88
CA TYR A 303 17.16 -21.77 4.18
C TYR A 303 15.97 -22.05 5.12
N GLU A 304 16.17 -22.80 6.21
CA GLU A 304 15.10 -23.08 7.18
C GLU A 304 14.58 -21.81 7.86
N GLU A 305 15.48 -20.87 8.20
CA GLU A 305 15.11 -19.56 8.76
C GLU A 305 14.30 -18.77 7.72
N GLY A 306 14.78 -18.70 6.47
CA GLY A 306 14.09 -17.96 5.42
C GLY A 306 12.70 -18.53 5.08
N GLU A 307 12.55 -19.85 5.07
CA GLU A 307 11.26 -20.53 4.88
C GLU A 307 10.27 -20.23 6.02
N ALA A 308 10.74 -20.18 7.26
CA ALA A 308 9.90 -19.83 8.40
C ALA A 308 9.39 -18.39 8.31
N GLU A 309 10.25 -17.44 7.90
CA GLU A 309 9.86 -16.05 7.73
C GLU A 309 8.85 -15.85 6.58
N LEU A 310 9.05 -16.54 5.45
CA LEU A 310 8.09 -16.58 4.34
C LEU A 310 6.74 -17.14 4.77
N ALA A 311 6.72 -18.23 5.54
CA ALA A 311 5.49 -18.84 6.02
C ALA A 311 4.73 -17.89 6.97
N ALA A 312 5.44 -17.19 7.86
CA ALA A 312 4.86 -16.20 8.77
C ALA A 312 4.26 -15.00 8.01
N ALA A 313 4.97 -14.45 7.03
CA ALA A 313 4.46 -13.36 6.18
C ALA A 313 3.22 -13.81 5.41
N ARG A 314 3.27 -14.99 4.77
CA ARG A 314 2.15 -15.54 4.00
C ARG A 314 0.90 -15.77 4.84
N ALA A 315 1.05 -16.29 6.06
CA ALA A 315 -0.08 -16.49 6.98
C ALA A 315 -0.76 -15.16 7.33
N THR A 316 0.04 -14.10 7.54
CA THR A 316 -0.45 -12.75 7.83
C THR A 316 -1.29 -12.18 6.69
N TYR A 317 -0.82 -12.30 5.46
CA TYR A 317 -1.56 -11.84 4.27
C TYR A 317 -2.83 -12.67 4.02
N ALA A 318 -2.73 -14.00 4.13
CA ALA A 318 -3.84 -14.91 3.84
C ALA A 318 -5.03 -14.71 4.78
N VAL A 319 -4.80 -14.59 6.09
CA VAL A 319 -5.88 -14.36 7.09
C VAL A 319 -6.60 -13.04 6.86
N ARG A 320 -5.95 -12.07 6.22
CA ARG A 320 -6.50 -10.74 5.91
C ARG A 320 -7.08 -10.62 4.49
N GLY A 321 -7.12 -11.72 3.73
CA GLY A 321 -7.63 -11.72 2.37
C GLY A 321 -6.75 -10.92 1.39
N LEU A 322 -5.47 -10.71 1.69
CA LEU A 322 -4.53 -9.96 0.86
C LEU A 322 -3.92 -10.86 -0.23
N GLY A 323 -4.78 -11.41 -1.08
CA GLY A 323 -4.39 -12.42 -2.06
C GLY A 323 -3.34 -11.98 -3.08
N LEU A 324 -3.31 -10.70 -3.46
CA LEU A 324 -2.26 -10.18 -4.35
C LEU A 324 -0.88 -10.15 -3.68
N HIS A 325 -0.81 -9.81 -2.39
CA HIS A 325 0.43 -9.90 -1.61
C HIS A 325 0.90 -11.36 -1.48
N CYS A 326 -0.04 -12.31 -1.30
CA CYS A 326 0.29 -13.73 -1.36
C CYS A 326 0.87 -14.14 -2.73
N ALA A 327 0.30 -13.67 -3.84
CA ALA A 327 0.81 -13.97 -5.18
C ALA A 327 2.20 -13.40 -5.42
N GLN A 328 2.46 -12.15 -4.97
CA GLN A 328 3.78 -11.53 -5.05
C GLN A 328 4.82 -12.28 -4.21
N LEU A 329 4.46 -12.66 -2.97
CA LEU A 329 5.29 -13.48 -2.09
C LEU A 329 5.59 -14.84 -2.73
N ASP A 330 4.59 -15.51 -3.29
CA ASP A 330 4.75 -16.84 -3.89
C ASP A 330 5.62 -16.77 -5.16
N TYR A 331 5.47 -15.73 -5.99
CA TYR A 331 6.39 -15.45 -7.09
C TYR A 331 7.82 -15.28 -6.59
N TRP A 332 8.02 -14.45 -5.55
CA TRP A 332 9.33 -14.13 -5.03
C TRP A 332 10.00 -15.35 -4.37
N HIS A 333 9.23 -16.13 -3.63
CA HIS A 333 9.66 -17.41 -3.06
C HIS A 333 10.10 -18.39 -4.14
N ALA A 334 9.35 -18.53 -5.23
CA ALA A 334 9.79 -19.34 -6.37
C ALA A 334 11.14 -18.87 -6.93
N GLY A 335 11.37 -17.55 -6.97
CA GLY A 335 12.64 -16.95 -7.39
C GLY A 335 13.79 -17.32 -6.45
N LEU A 336 13.57 -17.30 -5.13
CA LEU A 336 14.57 -17.74 -4.15
C LEU A 336 14.90 -19.24 -4.25
N LEU A 337 13.92 -20.06 -4.64
CA LEU A 337 14.12 -21.51 -4.84
C LEU A 337 14.85 -21.83 -6.15
N GLU A 338 14.71 -20.99 -7.18
CA GLU A 338 15.20 -21.25 -8.54
C GLU A 338 16.70 -21.62 -8.61
N PRO A 339 17.62 -20.93 -7.92
CA PRO A 339 19.05 -21.31 -7.90
C PRO A 339 19.33 -22.63 -7.16
N LEU A 340 18.37 -23.16 -6.41
CA LEU A 340 18.48 -24.35 -5.57
C LEU A 340 17.89 -25.61 -6.24
N VAL A 341 17.00 -25.46 -7.23
CA VAL A 341 16.20 -26.58 -7.77
C VAL A 341 17.02 -27.72 -8.35
N ASN A 342 18.20 -27.43 -8.92
CA ASN A 342 19.10 -28.44 -9.48
C ASN A 342 19.92 -29.19 -8.40
N ARG A 343 20.00 -28.63 -7.18
CA ARG A 343 20.83 -29.15 -6.09
C ARG A 343 20.01 -29.92 -5.05
N VAL A 344 18.74 -29.56 -4.86
CA VAL A 344 17.88 -30.12 -3.82
C VAL A 344 16.65 -30.79 -4.45
N PRO A 345 16.53 -32.13 -4.33
CA PRO A 345 15.36 -32.86 -4.84
C PRO A 345 14.05 -32.33 -4.25
N GLY A 346 13.00 -32.25 -5.07
CA GLY A 346 11.66 -31.82 -4.65
C GLY A 346 11.41 -30.30 -4.70
N LEU A 347 12.45 -29.46 -4.71
CA LEU A 347 12.26 -28.01 -4.81
C LEU A 347 11.69 -27.57 -6.15
N LEU A 348 11.99 -28.29 -7.23
CA LEU A 348 11.47 -27.95 -8.56
C LEU A 348 9.94 -28.02 -8.63
N ALA A 349 9.34 -29.09 -8.09
CA ALA A 349 7.89 -29.23 -8.05
C ALA A 349 7.23 -28.12 -7.22
N ARG A 350 7.88 -27.74 -6.11
CA ARG A 350 7.44 -26.62 -5.27
C ARG A 350 7.57 -25.28 -6.00
N ALA A 351 8.67 -25.05 -6.71
CA ALA A 351 8.87 -23.82 -7.49
C ALA A 351 7.81 -23.68 -8.59
N VAL A 352 7.42 -24.78 -9.27
CA VAL A 352 6.30 -24.79 -10.22
C VAL A 352 4.97 -24.44 -9.53
N ASP A 353 4.67 -25.07 -8.38
CA ASP A 353 3.45 -24.83 -7.60
C ASP A 353 3.30 -23.38 -7.13
N LEU A 354 4.42 -22.70 -6.88
CA LEU A 354 4.45 -21.29 -6.51
C LEU A 354 4.38 -20.37 -7.74
N ALA A 355 5.25 -20.59 -8.73
CA ALA A 355 5.46 -19.67 -9.84
C ALA A 355 4.25 -19.59 -10.79
N VAL A 356 3.64 -20.73 -11.14
CA VAL A 356 2.57 -20.76 -12.14
C VAL A 356 1.30 -20.04 -11.64
N PRO A 357 0.73 -20.38 -10.47
CA PRO A 357 -0.41 -19.63 -9.93
C PRO A 357 -0.10 -18.15 -9.73
N ALA A 358 1.09 -17.82 -9.20
CA ALA A 358 1.47 -16.43 -8.94
C ALA A 358 1.51 -15.61 -10.24
N ALA A 359 2.13 -16.14 -11.30
CA ALA A 359 2.19 -15.46 -12.58
C ALA A 359 0.80 -15.20 -13.19
N LEU A 360 -0.12 -16.15 -13.06
CA LEU A 360 -1.50 -15.98 -13.53
C LEU A 360 -2.25 -14.90 -12.74
N ALA A 361 -2.07 -14.86 -11.42
CA ALA A 361 -2.67 -13.85 -10.56
C ALA A 361 -2.12 -12.44 -10.81
N LEU A 362 -0.82 -12.33 -11.03
CA LEU A 362 -0.16 -11.07 -11.39
C LEU A 362 -0.57 -10.60 -12.80
N ASP A 363 -0.73 -11.51 -13.75
CA ASP A 363 -1.23 -11.18 -15.09
C ASP A 363 -2.67 -10.63 -15.05
N ALA A 364 -3.53 -11.22 -14.21
CA ALA A 364 -4.92 -10.81 -14.10
C ALA A 364 -5.11 -9.34 -13.67
N VAL A 365 -4.16 -8.77 -12.92
CA VAL A 365 -4.17 -7.35 -12.52
C VAL A 365 -4.20 -6.43 -13.75
N ARG A 366 -3.60 -6.83 -14.87
CA ARG A 366 -3.59 -6.06 -16.12
C ARG A 366 -4.99 -5.66 -16.58
N TYR A 367 -6.00 -6.50 -16.31
CA TYR A 367 -7.38 -6.26 -16.75
C TYR A 367 -8.14 -5.28 -15.84
N GLU A 368 -7.57 -4.93 -14.68
CA GLU A 368 -8.08 -3.87 -13.80
C GLU A 368 -7.50 -2.49 -14.15
N LEU A 369 -6.50 -2.43 -15.04
CA LEU A 369 -5.82 -1.19 -15.39
C LEU A 369 -6.54 -0.50 -16.57
N PRO A 370 -7.05 0.73 -16.37
CA PRO A 370 -7.90 1.40 -17.36
C PRO A 370 -7.12 1.82 -18.62
N ASP A 371 -5.87 2.26 -18.47
CA ASP A 371 -5.07 2.81 -19.57
C ASP A 371 -4.10 1.79 -20.20
N GLY A 372 -3.80 1.97 -21.50
CA GLY A 372 -2.91 1.10 -22.26
C GLY A 372 -1.44 1.19 -21.85
N VAL A 373 -0.95 2.39 -21.51
CA VAL A 373 0.46 2.60 -21.07
C VAL A 373 0.69 1.93 -19.73
N GLN A 374 -0.30 2.02 -18.85
CA GLN A 374 -0.30 1.34 -17.55
C GLN A 374 -0.24 -0.19 -17.69
N ARG A 375 -1.06 -0.74 -18.59
CA ARG A 375 -1.04 -2.18 -18.91
C ARG A 375 0.29 -2.63 -19.47
N ASP A 376 0.90 -1.87 -20.38
CA ASP A 376 2.22 -2.17 -20.90
C ASP A 376 3.30 -2.13 -19.81
N THR A 377 3.28 -1.09 -18.97
CA THR A 377 4.24 -0.93 -17.86
C THR A 377 4.14 -2.09 -16.88
N TRP A 378 2.92 -2.45 -16.45
CA TRP A 378 2.67 -3.59 -15.58
C TRP A 378 3.11 -4.91 -16.23
N ASN A 379 2.78 -5.11 -17.51
CA ASN A 379 3.18 -6.30 -18.24
C ASN A 379 4.71 -6.44 -18.30
N ARG A 380 5.41 -5.37 -18.70
CA ARG A 380 6.86 -5.37 -18.82
C ARG A 380 7.56 -5.60 -17.48
N ARG A 381 7.08 -4.93 -16.43
CA ARG A 381 7.76 -4.89 -15.14
C ARG A 381 7.39 -6.05 -14.23
N ILE A 382 6.17 -6.54 -14.25
CA ILE A 382 5.68 -7.55 -13.29
C ILE A 382 5.36 -8.86 -13.99
N VAL A 383 4.51 -8.82 -15.01
CA VAL A 383 3.98 -10.05 -15.61
C VAL A 383 5.03 -10.82 -16.39
N ASN A 384 5.84 -10.15 -17.21
CA ASN A 384 6.87 -10.81 -18.02
C ASN A 384 7.92 -11.53 -17.16
N PRO A 385 8.50 -10.93 -16.09
CA PRO A 385 9.34 -11.67 -15.15
C PRO A 385 8.63 -12.87 -14.50
N ALA A 386 7.37 -12.70 -14.07
CA ALA A 386 6.59 -13.77 -13.46
C ALA A 386 6.35 -14.95 -14.40
N LEU A 387 5.92 -14.67 -15.63
CA LEU A 387 5.73 -15.68 -16.66
C LEU A 387 7.05 -16.34 -17.06
N ARG A 388 8.16 -15.60 -17.18
CA ARG A 388 9.48 -16.19 -17.48
C ARG A 388 9.89 -17.21 -16.42
N LEU A 389 9.69 -16.89 -15.13
CA LEU A 389 9.97 -17.82 -14.05
C LEU A 389 9.07 -19.06 -14.13
N ALA A 390 7.76 -18.87 -14.35
CA ALA A 390 6.81 -19.96 -14.51
C ALA A 390 7.17 -20.88 -15.70
N PHE A 391 7.51 -20.32 -16.86
CA PHE A 391 7.99 -21.07 -18.04
C PHE A 391 9.25 -21.86 -17.72
N ARG A 392 10.23 -21.22 -17.07
CA ARG A 392 11.50 -21.84 -16.73
C ARG A 392 11.33 -23.01 -15.76
N CYS A 393 10.56 -22.84 -14.69
CA CYS A 393 10.25 -23.91 -13.75
C CYS A 393 9.51 -25.07 -14.45
N SER A 394 8.52 -24.76 -15.30
CA SER A 394 7.75 -25.77 -16.04
C SER A 394 8.62 -26.53 -17.04
N TYR A 395 9.52 -25.83 -17.73
CA TYR A 395 10.48 -26.43 -18.66
C TYR A 395 11.45 -27.37 -17.94
N LEU A 396 12.05 -26.91 -16.83
CA LEU A 396 12.96 -27.74 -16.03
C LEU A 396 12.25 -28.98 -15.47
N ALA A 397 10.95 -28.89 -15.16
CA ALA A 397 10.14 -30.02 -14.70
C ALA A 397 9.85 -31.05 -15.80
N GLY A 398 10.14 -30.73 -17.07
CA GLY A 398 9.84 -31.60 -18.22
C GLY A 398 8.35 -31.70 -18.55
N ASP A 399 7.51 -30.79 -18.03
CA ASP A 399 6.07 -30.78 -18.27
C ASP A 399 5.74 -30.04 -19.57
N ALA A 400 5.88 -30.76 -20.69
CA ALA A 400 5.61 -30.22 -22.03
C ALA A 400 4.15 -29.74 -22.20
N ARG A 401 3.19 -30.36 -21.48
CA ARG A 401 1.79 -29.95 -21.53
C ARG A 401 1.61 -28.60 -20.85
N LEU A 402 2.16 -28.43 -19.65
CA LEU A 402 2.12 -27.15 -18.95
C LEU A 402 2.78 -26.02 -19.73
N VAL A 403 3.92 -26.28 -20.38
CA VAL A 403 4.57 -25.29 -21.24
C VAL A 403 3.67 -24.91 -22.44
N ALA A 404 3.03 -25.89 -23.09
CA ALA A 404 2.09 -25.61 -24.18
C ALA A 404 0.89 -24.78 -23.70
N ASP A 405 0.29 -25.15 -22.56
CA ASP A 405 -0.82 -24.41 -21.97
C ASP A 405 -0.45 -22.97 -21.61
N LEU A 406 0.77 -22.73 -21.11
CA LEU A 406 1.28 -21.38 -20.84
C LEU A 406 1.45 -20.56 -22.13
N ILE A 407 1.90 -21.17 -23.23
CA ILE A 407 1.98 -20.51 -24.55
C ILE A 407 0.60 -20.11 -25.03
N GLU A 408 -0.36 -21.03 -25.02
CA GLU A 408 -1.75 -20.77 -25.45
C GLU A 408 -2.39 -19.66 -24.62
N ASN A 409 -2.19 -19.70 -23.29
CA ASN A 409 -2.67 -18.68 -22.37
C ASN A 409 -2.09 -17.29 -22.68
N GLN A 410 -0.81 -17.22 -23.03
CA GLN A 410 -0.13 -15.95 -23.35
C GLN A 410 -0.58 -15.40 -24.72
N CYS A 411 -0.68 -16.27 -25.74
CA CYS A 411 -1.19 -15.93 -27.07
C CYS A 411 -2.61 -15.37 -27.03
N ALA A 412 -3.47 -15.95 -26.18
CA ALA A 412 -4.84 -15.46 -25.98
C ALA A 412 -4.91 -14.14 -25.19
N GLY A 413 -3.84 -13.75 -24.48
CA GLY A 413 -3.80 -12.60 -23.58
C GLY A 413 -3.21 -11.31 -24.18
N THR A 414 -2.19 -11.40 -25.05
CA THR A 414 -1.53 -10.27 -25.75
C THR A 414 -0.52 -10.78 -26.80
N THR A 415 -0.11 -9.95 -27.78
CA THR A 415 0.88 -10.28 -28.82
C THR A 415 2.26 -10.68 -28.23
N LEU A 416 2.77 -11.84 -28.64
CA LEU A 416 4.04 -12.41 -28.20
C LEU A 416 5.21 -11.75 -28.95
N ASP A 417 6.12 -11.06 -28.24
CA ASP A 417 7.36 -10.52 -28.80
C ASP A 417 8.51 -11.50 -28.51
N ILE A 418 8.83 -12.34 -29.50
CA ILE A 418 9.75 -13.47 -29.38
C ILE A 418 11.20 -13.00 -29.19
N ASP A 419 11.57 -11.82 -29.69
CA ASP A 419 12.96 -11.33 -29.63
C ASP A 419 13.37 -10.90 -28.20
N ARG A 420 12.39 -10.68 -27.30
CA ARG A 420 12.62 -10.34 -25.88
C ARG A 420 12.81 -11.52 -24.93
N LEU A 421 12.64 -12.75 -25.40
CA LEU A 421 12.85 -13.97 -24.59
C LEU A 421 14.34 -14.37 -24.51
N SER A 422 15.21 -13.65 -25.22
CA SER A 422 16.64 -13.96 -25.38
C SER A 422 17.54 -12.91 -24.74
N THR A 423 17.40 -12.66 -23.44
CA THR A 423 18.40 -11.97 -22.60
C THR A 423 18.37 -12.54 -21.17
N GLU A 424 19.42 -12.23 -20.39
CA GLU A 424 19.81 -12.73 -19.06
C GLU A 424 18.70 -13.24 -18.11
N PRO A 425 19.03 -14.18 -17.18
CA PRO A 425 18.08 -14.66 -16.19
C PRO A 425 17.38 -13.46 -15.52
N PRO A 426 16.05 -13.50 -15.36
CA PRO A 426 15.37 -12.39 -14.71
C PRO A 426 15.97 -12.22 -13.33
N ALA A 427 16.41 -10.99 -13.01
CA ALA A 427 16.55 -10.60 -11.61
C ALA A 427 15.24 -10.94 -10.89
N PRO A 428 15.29 -11.37 -9.62
CA PRO A 428 14.06 -11.50 -8.83
C PRO A 428 13.21 -10.23 -9.02
N LEU A 429 11.86 -10.32 -9.08
CA LEU A 429 11.06 -9.17 -8.65
C LEU A 429 11.36 -9.01 -7.18
N ASP A 430 12.44 -8.34 -6.85
CA ASP A 430 12.57 -7.81 -5.53
C ASP A 430 11.43 -6.79 -5.44
N MET A 431 10.44 -7.06 -4.58
CA MET A 431 9.24 -6.20 -4.42
C MET A 431 9.58 -4.75 -4.03
N PHE A 432 10.88 -4.46 -3.91
CA PHE A 432 11.51 -3.36 -3.23
C PHE A 432 12.89 -3.02 -3.83
N GLU A 433 13.47 -3.75 -4.81
CA GLU A 433 14.65 -3.23 -5.57
C GLU A 433 14.21 -2.12 -6.52
N PRO A 434 15.16 -1.23 -6.90
CA PRO A 434 14.94 -0.33 -8.00
C PRO A 434 14.54 -1.10 -9.24
N PHE A 435 13.38 -0.75 -9.79
CA PHE A 435 13.14 -1.14 -11.15
C PHE A 435 14.18 -0.38 -12.01
N ASP A 436 14.61 -0.93 -13.13
CA ASP A 436 15.45 -0.15 -14.03
C ASP A 436 14.58 0.78 -14.89
N PRO A 437 14.96 2.06 -15.07
CA PRO A 437 14.31 2.92 -16.04
C PRO A 437 14.48 2.31 -17.45
N PRO A 438 13.50 2.48 -18.36
CA PRO A 438 13.71 2.08 -19.75
C PRO A 438 14.93 2.82 -20.30
N SER A 439 15.93 2.08 -20.77
CA SER A 439 17.03 2.65 -21.53
C SER A 439 16.49 3.13 -22.87
N ASP A 440 16.21 4.44 -22.99
CA ASP A 440 16.38 5.17 -24.26
C ASP A 440 16.40 6.69 -24.05
N SER A 441 17.60 7.24 -24.28
CA SER A 441 17.94 8.58 -24.78
C SER A 441 16.89 9.71 -24.64
N ALA A 442 17.07 10.58 -23.65
CA ALA A 442 16.50 11.93 -23.66
C ALA A 442 17.59 13.00 -23.79
N ALA A 443 17.60 13.69 -24.93
CA ALA A 443 18.22 14.99 -25.06
C ALA A 443 17.45 16.02 -24.20
N PRO A 444 18.08 17.11 -23.73
CA PRO A 444 17.49 17.98 -22.74
C PRO A 444 16.58 19.04 -23.38
N LEU A 445 15.34 19.18 -22.92
CA LEU A 445 14.60 20.45 -22.77
C LEU A 445 13.13 20.26 -22.32
N GLN A 446 12.71 21.11 -21.36
CA GLN A 446 11.37 21.69 -21.11
C GLN A 446 10.49 21.13 -19.97
N ASP A 447 10.86 21.54 -18.75
CA ASP A 447 10.14 21.33 -17.47
C ASP A 447 8.70 21.89 -17.43
N ALA A 448 8.32 22.82 -18.30
CA ALA A 448 6.97 23.38 -18.34
C ALA A 448 5.99 22.62 -19.27
N LEU A 449 6.51 21.83 -20.23
CA LEU A 449 5.69 21.05 -21.16
C LEU A 449 5.34 19.65 -20.62
N GLN A 450 6.08 19.15 -19.62
CA GLN A 450 5.79 17.88 -18.95
C GLN A 450 4.54 17.94 -18.06
N LEU A 451 4.27 19.04 -17.37
CA LEU A 451 3.06 19.20 -16.57
C LEU A 451 1.79 19.21 -17.44
N GLY A 452 1.86 19.86 -18.61
CA GLY A 452 0.77 19.91 -19.59
C GLY A 452 0.50 18.57 -20.28
N THR A 453 1.53 17.77 -20.53
CA THR A 453 1.39 16.41 -21.09
C THR A 453 0.99 15.37 -20.04
N ALA A 454 1.43 15.52 -18.78
CA ALA A 454 0.95 14.71 -17.66
C ALA A 454 -0.54 14.94 -17.37
N LEU A 455 -1.00 16.20 -17.38
CA LEU A 455 -2.41 16.54 -17.26
C LEU A 455 -3.23 16.10 -18.50
N ALA A 456 -2.66 16.17 -19.70
CA ALA A 456 -3.29 15.63 -20.91
C ALA A 456 -3.39 14.09 -20.88
N ALA A 457 -2.43 13.38 -20.26
CA ALA A 457 -2.50 11.94 -20.03
C ALA A 457 -3.56 11.57 -18.97
N VAL A 458 -3.76 12.42 -17.96
CA VAL A 458 -4.89 12.33 -17.03
C VAL A 458 -6.23 12.58 -17.73
N ALA A 459 -6.28 13.41 -18.78
CA ALA A 459 -7.49 13.60 -19.60
C ALA A 459 -7.71 12.48 -20.63
N ALA A 460 -6.66 11.76 -21.03
CA ALA A 460 -6.74 10.57 -21.90
C ALA A 460 -7.16 9.29 -21.13
N SER A 461 -7.35 9.39 -19.81
CA SER A 461 -7.64 8.30 -18.86
C SER A 461 -9.06 7.72 -18.91
N ALA A 462 -9.85 8.01 -19.94
CA ALA A 462 -11.12 7.32 -20.17
C ALA A 462 -10.86 5.87 -20.64
N GLY A 463 -10.29 5.06 -19.76
CA GLY A 463 -10.05 3.65 -19.97
C GLY A 463 -11.36 2.89 -19.98
N LEU A 464 -11.54 2.06 -21.00
CA LEU A 464 -12.66 1.14 -21.05
C LEU A 464 -12.40 -0.01 -20.06
N PRO A 465 -13.37 -0.38 -19.20
CA PRO A 465 -13.25 -1.57 -18.36
C PRO A 465 -12.94 -2.78 -19.24
N VAL A 466 -11.82 -3.45 -18.97
CA VAL A 466 -11.43 -4.65 -19.70
C VAL A 466 -11.91 -5.85 -18.90
N THR A 467 -12.85 -6.61 -19.45
CA THR A 467 -13.27 -7.87 -18.83
C THR A 467 -12.10 -8.85 -18.81
N PRO A 468 -11.93 -9.67 -17.75
CA PRO A 468 -10.94 -10.73 -17.75
C PRO A 468 -11.08 -11.62 -18.98
N PRO A 469 -9.98 -12.15 -19.53
CA PRO A 469 -10.04 -12.95 -20.74
C PRO A 469 -10.81 -14.27 -20.50
N PRO A 470 -11.38 -14.87 -21.55
CA PRO A 470 -12.00 -16.19 -21.46
C PRO A 470 -10.96 -17.28 -21.20
N ARG A 471 -11.46 -18.45 -20.79
CA ARG A 471 -10.70 -19.71 -20.76
C ARG A 471 -10.47 -20.18 -22.20
N VAL A 472 -9.31 -20.81 -22.45
CA VAL A 472 -8.87 -21.22 -23.80
C VAL A 472 -8.92 -22.74 -23.91
N ALA A 473 -9.57 -23.28 -24.94
CA ALA A 473 -9.58 -24.71 -25.25
C ALA A 473 -8.52 -25.04 -26.30
N VAL A 474 -7.56 -25.89 -25.96
CA VAL A 474 -6.40 -26.23 -26.80
C VAL A 474 -6.73 -27.44 -27.70
N PRO A 475 -6.56 -27.33 -29.03
CA PRO A 475 -6.68 -28.47 -29.94
C PRO A 475 -5.52 -29.49 -29.76
N PRO A 476 -5.73 -30.78 -30.08
CA PRO A 476 -6.93 -31.39 -30.64
C PRO A 476 -7.87 -32.03 -29.60
N ASP A 477 -7.42 -32.23 -28.34
CA ASP A 477 -8.20 -32.87 -27.29
C ASP A 477 -9.22 -31.93 -26.62
N GLY A 478 -9.17 -30.63 -26.92
CA GLY A 478 -10.16 -29.64 -26.49
C GLY A 478 -10.12 -29.33 -25.00
N HIS A 479 -9.03 -29.71 -24.33
CA HIS A 479 -8.86 -29.41 -22.91
C HIS A 479 -8.70 -27.92 -22.69
N VAL A 480 -9.12 -27.44 -21.52
CA VAL A 480 -8.94 -26.03 -21.16
C VAL A 480 -7.51 -25.82 -20.66
N ALA A 481 -6.77 -24.94 -21.33
CA ALA A 481 -5.41 -24.56 -20.96
C ALA A 481 -5.37 -24.09 -19.50
N LEU A 482 -4.40 -24.61 -18.74
CA LEU A 482 -4.15 -24.23 -17.34
C LEU A 482 -5.35 -24.39 -16.41
N ALA A 483 -6.37 -25.20 -16.73
CA ALA A 483 -7.61 -25.26 -15.95
C ALA A 483 -7.38 -25.47 -14.44
N ALA A 484 -6.60 -26.48 -14.07
CA ALA A 484 -6.28 -26.76 -12.66
C ALA A 484 -5.45 -25.65 -12.01
N TRP A 485 -4.57 -24.98 -12.77
CA TRP A 485 -3.73 -23.89 -12.28
C TRP A 485 -4.52 -22.60 -12.08
N LEU A 486 -5.46 -22.31 -12.97
CA LEU A 486 -6.41 -21.20 -12.84
C LEU A 486 -7.26 -21.39 -11.59
N ASP A 487 -7.85 -22.57 -11.41
CA ASP A 487 -8.69 -22.86 -10.26
C ASP A 487 -7.89 -22.79 -8.94
N ALA A 488 -6.66 -23.34 -8.93
CA ALA A 488 -5.75 -23.25 -7.79
C ALA A 488 -5.38 -21.80 -7.47
N ALA A 489 -5.09 -20.97 -8.48
CA ALA A 489 -4.74 -19.57 -8.30
C ALA A 489 -5.95 -18.74 -7.81
N GLU A 490 -7.15 -18.96 -8.35
CA GLU A 490 -8.39 -18.31 -7.88
C GLU A 490 -8.67 -18.68 -6.42
N GLN A 491 -8.50 -19.94 -6.03
CA GLN A 491 -8.64 -20.39 -4.65
C GLN A 491 -7.57 -19.81 -3.72
N ARG A 492 -6.30 -19.78 -4.16
CA ARG A 492 -5.14 -19.36 -3.38
C ARG A 492 -5.12 -17.86 -3.11
N TYR A 493 -5.56 -17.07 -4.10
CA TYR A 493 -5.45 -15.61 -4.07
C TYR A 493 -6.80 -14.88 -4.02
N GLY A 494 -7.93 -15.59 -4.02
CA GLY A 494 -9.26 -14.99 -3.88
C GLY A 494 -9.61 -14.00 -5.00
N ARG A 495 -8.97 -14.14 -6.17
CA ARG A 495 -9.08 -13.24 -7.31
C ARG A 495 -9.55 -14.02 -8.52
N ARG A 496 -10.58 -13.53 -9.21
CA ARG A 496 -11.02 -14.10 -10.49
C ARG A 496 -10.00 -13.77 -11.59
N LEU A 497 -9.57 -14.79 -12.34
CA LEU A 497 -8.52 -14.66 -13.36
C LEU A 497 -9.10 -14.67 -14.77
N ARG A 498 -10.18 -15.43 -14.96
CA ARG A 498 -10.81 -15.64 -16.28
C ARG A 498 -12.32 -15.54 -16.18
N THR A 499 -12.97 -15.25 -17.31
CA THR A 499 -14.42 -15.42 -17.43
C THR A 499 -14.79 -16.90 -17.61
N ASP A 500 -16.04 -17.26 -17.32
CA ASP A 500 -16.53 -18.65 -17.46
C ASP A 500 -16.70 -19.06 -18.93
N ARG A 501 -16.54 -18.12 -19.85
CA ARG A 501 -16.59 -18.36 -21.29
C ARG A 501 -15.34 -19.14 -21.72
N VAL A 502 -15.54 -20.19 -22.51
CA VAL A 502 -14.47 -20.95 -23.17
C VAL A 502 -14.43 -20.60 -24.65
N ILE A 503 -13.25 -20.32 -25.19
CA ILE A 503 -13.01 -20.08 -26.62
C ILE A 503 -11.97 -21.08 -27.17
N PRO A 504 -12.05 -21.47 -28.44
CA PRO A 504 -10.97 -22.24 -29.08
C PRO A 504 -9.68 -21.40 -29.15
N GLY A 505 -8.54 -22.04 -28.86
CA GLY A 505 -7.19 -21.48 -28.99
C GLY A 505 -6.77 -21.23 -30.43
#